data_AF-A0A916YP13-F1
#
_entry.id   AF-A0A916YP13-F1
#
_cell.length_a   1.000
_cell.length_b   1.000
_cell.length_c   1.000
_cell.angle_alpha   90.00
_cell.angle_beta   90.00
_cell.angle_gamma   90.00
#
_symmetry.space_group_name_H-M   'P 1'
#
loop_
_entity.id
_entity.type
_entity.pdbx_description
1 polymer ?
#
loop_
_entity_poly.entity_id
_entity_poly.type
_entity_poly.pdbx_seq_one_letter_code
_entity_poly.pdbx_strand_id
1 'polypeptide(L)'
;MERIFSYLDSRHDLTRIGFIQSEESENIKSRMSAIIAENLLFEQNSGYFRQEVDMELIEQSLVGVIQRLTVTQLLPGHKSPSLLASQVIDLFLHGIVAADYPK
;
A
#
# COMPACT_ATOMS: atom_id res chain seq x y z
N MET A 1 3.19 5.48 2.88
CA MET A 1 3.75 4.28 2.22
C MET A 1 5.19 3.98 2.65
N GLU A 2 6.14 4.92 2.60
CA GLU A 2 7.56 4.67 2.93
C GLU A 2 7.81 4.04 4.31
N ARG A 3 7.07 4.48 5.34
CA ARG A 3 7.14 3.88 6.68
C ARG A 3 6.79 2.39 6.68
N ILE A 4 5.84 1.95 5.84
CA ILE A 4 5.44 0.55 5.73
C ILE A 4 6.61 -0.25 5.15
N PHE A 5 7.14 0.16 3.99
CA PHE A 5 8.27 -0.54 3.39
C PHE A 5 9.51 -0.52 4.29
N SER A 6 9.78 0.59 4.99
CA SER A 6 10.91 0.67 5.93
C SER A 6 10.75 -0.29 7.11
N TYR A 7 9.53 -0.43 7.64
CA TYR A 7 9.24 -1.39 8.70
C TYR A 7 9.48 -2.82 8.24
N LEU A 8 8.99 -3.17 7.05
CA LEU A 8 9.14 -4.50 6.46
C LEU A 8 10.62 -4.83 6.15
N ASP A 9 11.39 -3.84 5.69
CA ASP A 9 12.82 -3.98 5.37
C ASP A 9 13.69 -4.07 6.63
N SER A 10 13.36 -3.35 7.69
CA SER A 10 14.14 -3.40 8.94
C SER A 10 14.03 -4.73 9.70
N ARG A 11 13.14 -5.64 9.28
CA ARG A 11 12.80 -6.88 10.01
C ARG A 11 12.55 -8.06 9.07
N HIS A 12 13.53 -8.38 8.21
CA HIS A 12 13.38 -9.40 7.16
C HIS A 12 12.78 -10.73 7.64
N ASP A 13 13.27 -11.28 8.74
CA ASP A 13 12.78 -12.57 9.26
C ASP A 13 11.33 -12.45 9.73
N LEU A 14 11.00 -11.40 10.49
CA LEU A 14 9.63 -11.16 10.95
C LEU A 14 8.68 -10.91 9.77
N THR A 15 9.13 -10.16 8.77
CA THR A 15 8.37 -9.91 7.55
C THR A 15 8.11 -11.23 6.81
N ARG A 16 9.13 -12.06 6.62
CA ARG A 16 9.00 -13.35 5.94
C ARG A 16 8.05 -14.28 6.69
N ILE A 17 8.22 -14.41 8.00
CA ILE A 17 7.41 -15.32 8.82
C ILE A 17 6.00 -14.77 8.97
N GLY A 18 5.85 -13.55 9.51
CA GLY A 18 4.56 -12.99 9.91
C GLY A 18 3.72 -12.43 8.76
N PHE A 19 4.33 -11.75 7.79
CA PHE A 19 3.59 -11.07 6.72
C PHE A 19 3.44 -11.92 5.45
N ILE A 20 4.31 -12.92 5.24
CA ILE A 20 4.31 -13.74 4.01
C ILE A 20 3.90 -15.19 4.24
N GLN A 21 4.42 -15.87 5.27
CA GLN A 21 4.30 -17.33 5.40
C GLN A 21 3.26 -17.80 6.43
N SER A 22 3.02 -17.02 7.49
CA SER A 22 2.14 -17.41 8.59
C SER A 22 0.70 -17.61 8.12
N GLU A 23 0.00 -18.56 8.75
CA GLU A 23 -1.46 -18.72 8.61
C GLU A 23 -2.21 -17.43 8.99
N GLU A 24 -1.65 -16.64 9.92
CA GLU A 24 -2.19 -15.35 10.36
C GLU A 24 -1.87 -14.19 9.39
N SER A 25 -1.07 -14.43 8.35
CA SER A 25 -0.67 -13.36 7.41
C SER A 25 -1.88 -12.74 6.71
N GLU A 26 -2.92 -13.51 6.41
CA GLU A 26 -4.16 -13.00 5.84
C GLU A 26 -4.89 -12.07 6.80
N ASN A 27 -4.90 -12.37 8.11
CA ASN A 27 -5.48 -11.49 9.12
C ASN A 27 -4.72 -10.15 9.19
N ILE A 28 -3.39 -10.21 9.19
CA ILE A 28 -2.53 -9.01 9.19
C ILE A 28 -2.79 -8.16 7.95
N LYS A 29 -2.90 -8.77 6.77
CA LYS A 29 -3.19 -8.08 5.51
C LYS A 29 -4.59 -7.51 5.48
N SER A 30 -5.59 -8.24 5.99
CA SER A 30 -6.97 -7.76 6.13
C SER A 30 -7.05 -6.53 7.03
N ARG A 31 -6.34 -6.53 8.17
CA ARG A 31 -6.25 -5.36 9.06
C ARG A 31 -5.55 -4.18 8.41
N MET A 32 -4.49 -4.43 7.65
CA MET A 32 -3.82 -3.39 6.85
C MET A 32 -4.78 -2.80 5.80
N SER A 33 -5.53 -3.66 5.12
CA SER A 33 -6.55 -3.28 4.14
C SER A 33 -7.58 -2.33 4.75
N ALA A 34 -8.15 -2.69 5.91
CA ALA A 34 -9.14 -1.87 6.59
C ALA A 34 -8.62 -0.46 6.94
N ILE A 35 -7.38 -0.36 7.41
CA ILE A 35 -6.73 0.94 7.72
C ILE A 35 -6.52 1.76 6.43
N ILE A 36 -6.14 1.12 5.33
CA ILE A 36 -5.98 1.81 4.04
C ILE A 36 -7.35 2.28 3.52
N ALA A 37 -8.36 1.41 3.55
CA ALA A 37 -9.72 1.71 3.11
C ALA A 37 -10.32 2.92 3.84
N GLU A 38 -10.18 2.97 5.16
CA GLU A 38 -10.67 4.09 5.98
C GLU A 38 -10.07 5.43 5.52
N ASN A 39 -8.76 5.46 5.29
CA ASN A 39 -8.09 6.66 4.80
C ASN A 39 -8.55 7.02 3.38
N LEU A 40 -8.63 6.05 2.46
CA LEU A 40 -9.05 6.30 1.09
C LEU A 40 -10.48 6.86 1.02
N LEU A 41 -11.41 6.30 1.79
CA LEU A 41 -12.78 6.78 1.87
C LEU A 41 -12.87 8.17 2.50
N PHE A 42 -12.07 8.45 3.54
CA PHE A 42 -12.01 9.78 4.14
C PHE A 42 -11.59 10.84 3.11
N GLU A 43 -10.53 10.57 2.34
CA GLU A 43 -10.02 11.47 1.31
C GLU A 43 -11.00 11.62 0.13
N GLN A 44 -11.67 10.53 -0.28
CA GLN A 44 -12.73 10.57 -1.29
C GLN A 44 -13.91 11.42 -0.81
N ASN A 45 -14.41 11.20 0.41
CA ASN A 45 -15.53 11.99 0.97
C ASN A 45 -15.18 13.48 1.15
N SER A 46 -13.89 13.79 1.31
CA SER A 46 -13.39 15.16 1.41
C SER A 46 -13.13 15.81 0.03
N GLY A 47 -13.37 15.10 -1.07
CA GLY A 47 -13.25 15.59 -2.43
C GLY A 47 -11.85 15.53 -3.03
N TYR A 48 -10.87 14.94 -2.33
CA TYR A 48 -9.49 14.78 -2.84
C TYR A 48 -9.41 13.70 -3.92
N PHE A 49 -10.18 12.63 -3.77
CA PHE A 49 -10.25 11.53 -4.73
C PHE A 49 -11.57 11.54 -5.52
N ARG A 50 -11.48 11.03 -6.75
CA ARG A 50 -12.60 10.91 -7.69
C ARG A 50 -13.72 10.03 -7.11
N GLN A 51 -14.97 10.50 -7.19
CA GLN A 51 -16.13 9.80 -6.59
C GLN A 51 -16.48 8.49 -7.32
N GLU A 52 -16.17 8.41 -8.61
CA GLU A 52 -16.46 7.23 -9.43
C GLU A 52 -15.45 6.09 -9.24
N VAL A 53 -14.35 6.33 -8.52
CA VAL A 53 -13.33 5.33 -8.25
C VAL A 53 -13.77 4.44 -7.10
N ASP A 54 -13.71 3.13 -7.33
CA ASP A 54 -13.96 2.11 -6.31
C ASP A 54 -12.77 2.05 -5.33
N MET A 55 -12.95 2.57 -4.12
CA MET A 55 -11.89 2.56 -3.10
C MET A 55 -11.60 1.15 -2.56
N GLU A 56 -12.57 0.23 -2.65
CA GLU A 56 -12.38 -1.19 -2.31
C GLU A 56 -11.32 -1.81 -3.21
N LEU A 57 -11.52 -1.63 -4.52
CA LEU A 57 -10.56 -2.07 -5.53
C LEU A 57 -9.17 -1.47 -5.31
N ILE A 58 -9.08 -0.18 -4.97
CA ILE A 58 -7.81 0.50 -4.73
C ILE A 58 -7.11 -0.04 -3.49
N GLU A 59 -7.81 -0.26 -2.37
CA GLU A 59 -7.15 -0.77 -1.16
C GLU A 59 -6.64 -2.19 -1.34
N GLN A 60 -7.44 -3.09 -1.94
CA GLN A 60 -7.03 -4.47 -2.19
C GLN A 60 -5.79 -4.51 -3.10
N SER A 61 -5.81 -3.66 -4.13
CA SER A 61 -4.68 -3.52 -5.06
C SER A 61 -3.42 -3.01 -4.35
N LEU A 62 -3.54 -2.02 -3.46
CA LEU A 62 -2.41 -1.50 -2.69
C LEU A 62 -1.80 -2.56 -1.79
N VAL A 63 -2.61 -3.33 -1.04
CA VAL A 63 -2.11 -4.42 -0.18
C VAL A 63 -1.39 -5.49 -1.01
N GLY A 64 -1.98 -5.88 -2.15
CA GLY A 64 -1.36 -6.83 -3.07
C GLY A 64 -0.03 -6.34 -3.65
N VAL A 65 0.05 -5.06 -4.04
CA VAL A 65 1.27 -4.43 -4.52
C VAL A 65 2.35 -4.39 -3.43
N ILE A 66 1.99 -4.00 -2.20
CA ILE A 66 2.92 -4.01 -1.05
C ILE A 66 3.46 -5.41 -0.82
N GLN A 67 2.59 -6.42 -0.76
CA GLN A 67 3.00 -7.82 -0.56
C GLN A 67 3.95 -8.28 -1.68
N ARG A 68 3.56 -8.06 -2.94
CA ARG A 68 4.35 -8.51 -4.09
C ARG A 68 5.72 -7.84 -4.12
N LEU A 69 5.77 -6.52 -3.99
CA LEU A 69 7.02 -5.76 -4.02
C LEU A 69 7.91 -6.05 -2.81
N THR A 70 7.31 -6.38 -1.66
CA THR A 70 8.08 -6.83 -0.48
C THR A 70 8.88 -8.08 -0.81
N VAL A 71 8.23 -9.09 -1.42
CA VAL A 71 8.87 -10.37 -1.76
C VAL A 71 9.85 -10.22 -2.92
N THR A 72 9.48 -9.49 -3.97
CA THR A 72 10.24 -9.50 -5.23
C THR A 72 11.27 -8.40 -5.35
N GLN A 73 11.20 -7.33 -4.56
CA GLN A 73 12.08 -6.16 -4.69
C GLN A 73 12.73 -5.75 -3.37
N LEU A 74 11.94 -5.68 -2.29
CA LEU A 74 12.42 -5.16 -1.01
C LEU A 74 13.34 -6.15 -0.29
N LEU A 75 12.84 -7.35 0.05
CA LEU A 75 13.63 -8.33 0.80
C LEU A 75 14.91 -8.79 0.07
N PRO A 76 14.92 -8.93 -1.28
CA PRO A 76 16.16 -9.18 -2.02
C PRO A 76 17.11 -7.97 -2.09
N GLY A 77 16.68 -6.78 -1.66
CA GLY A 77 17.49 -5.56 -1.69
C GLY A 77 17.59 -4.88 -3.06
N HIS A 78 16.70 -5.19 -4.02
CA HIS A 78 16.75 -4.60 -5.35
C HIS A 78 16.32 -3.13 -5.39
N LYS A 79 15.41 -2.72 -4.49
CA LYS A 79 14.92 -1.34 -4.40
C LYS A 79 14.78 -0.92 -2.95
N SER A 80 15.11 0.35 -2.68
CA SER A 80 14.94 0.93 -1.34
C SER A 80 13.46 1.11 -0.98
N PRO A 81 13.13 1.16 0.32
CA PRO A 81 11.79 1.52 0.79
C PRO A 81 11.24 2.82 0.19
N SER A 82 12.07 3.85 0.10
CA SER A 82 11.70 5.17 -0.41
C SER A 82 11.35 5.14 -1.90
N LEU A 83 12.14 4.41 -2.71
CA LEU A 83 11.89 4.27 -4.14
C LEU A 83 10.60 3.50 -4.41
N LEU A 84 10.39 2.37 -3.71
CA LEU A 84 9.15 1.61 -3.83
C LEU A 84 7.93 2.45 -3.43
N ALA A 85 8.04 3.19 -2.32
CA ALA A 85 6.97 4.05 -1.87
C ALA A 85 6.59 5.13 -2.89
N SER A 86 7.59 5.82 -3.44
CA SER A 86 7.37 6.85 -4.45
C SER A 86 6.71 6.27 -5.71
N GLN A 87 7.18 5.13 -6.22
CA GLN A 87 6.62 4.50 -7.42
C GLN A 87 5.17 4.05 -7.23
N VAL A 88 4.85 3.47 -6.06
CA VAL A 88 3.48 3.04 -5.76
C VAL A 88 2.56 4.25 -5.61
N ILE A 89 2.96 5.26 -4.83
CA ILE A 89 2.17 6.49 -4.66
C ILE A 89 1.90 7.14 -6.01
N ASP A 90 2.94 7.30 -6.83
CA ASP A 90 2.83 7.93 -8.14
C ASP A 90 1.87 7.16 -9.06
N LEU A 91 1.97 5.83 -9.13
CA LEU A 91 1.08 5.00 -9.93
C LEU A 91 -0.39 5.18 -9.53
N PHE A 92 -0.69 5.13 -8.24
CA PHE A 92 -2.08 5.18 -7.77
C PHE A 92 -2.65 6.60 -7.81
N LEU A 93 -1.89 7.63 -7.39
CA LEU A 93 -2.38 9.01 -7.36
C LEU A 93 -2.73 9.53 -8.77
N HIS A 94 -1.96 9.18 -9.79
CA HIS A 94 -2.32 9.50 -11.17
C HIS A 94 -3.70 8.96 -11.57
N GLY A 95 -4.11 7.85 -10.99
CA GLY A 95 -5.38 7.19 -11.27
C GLY A 95 -6.54 7.63 -10.38
N ILE A 96 -6.34 8.31 -9.25
CA ILE A 96 -7.42 8.52 -8.26
C ILE A 96 -7.66 9.97 -7.85
N VAL A 97 -6.70 10.87 -8.09
CA VAL A 97 -6.83 12.30 -7.73
C VAL A 97 -7.87 12.99 -8.63
N ALA A 98 -8.71 13.83 -8.03
CA ALA A 98 -9.70 14.62 -8.78
C ALA A 98 -9.02 15.72 -9.62
N ALA A 99 -9.55 15.98 -10.83
CA ALA A 99 -8.96 16.90 -11.79
C ALA A 99 -8.86 18.35 -11.29
N ASP A 100 -9.73 18.74 -10.36
CA ASP A 100 -9.85 20.11 -9.84
C ASP A 100 -9.03 20.33 -8.57
N TYR A 101 -8.23 19.34 -8.15
CA TYR A 101 -7.40 19.46 -6.95
C TYR A 101 -6.07 20.18 -7.28
N PRO A 102 -5.71 21.27 -6.57
CA PRO A 102 -4.45 21.96 -6.81
C PRO A 102 -3.26 21.03 -6.50
N LYS A 103 -2.36 20.90 -7.47
CA LYS A 103 -1.09 20.18 -7.33
C LYS A 103 -0.18 20.84 -6.31
#